data_AF-A0A3U8L048-F1
#
_entry.id   AF-A0A3U8L048-F1
#
_cell.length_a   1.000
_cell.length_b   1.000
_cell.length_c   1.000
_cell.angle_alpha   90.00
_cell.angle_beta   90.00
_cell.angle_gamma   90.00
#
_symmetry.space_group_name_H-M   'P 1'
#
loop_
_entity.id
_entity.type
_entity.pdbx_description
1 polymer ?
#
loop_
_entity_poly.entity_id
_entity_poly.type
_entity_poly.pdbx_seq_one_letter_code
_entity_poly.pdbx_strand_id
1 'polypeptide(L)'
;MEGVQTMFAKFIDVIQTFLTEPAILIGILVGVGYALDKKTPIKIITGMISAMVGLMMVLFGGFQFSATFKPVAEAVSKAYGVHGYLMDSYAMKAATQIALGDNFGYVGYVFVLAFFTNLILVLFGRYTGAKGIFLTGNTGVSHSQAVLWLIVFWLGFGWVQSIVIAGVLTGVFWAFSTTLIVKPIAKVTNNAGFTIAHNQMLGLWFFSKFAHKFGDPEKHDAENLKLPGWLAIFNHNVTAIAIVMTLFVGGFLLATGIDNVQLMAKGKP
;
A
#
# COMPACT_ATOMS: atom_id res chain seq x y z
N MET A 1 -27.93 30.22 11.22
CA MET A 1 -27.92 28.76 10.96
C MET A 1 -26.69 28.34 10.14
N GLU A 2 -26.21 29.15 9.19
CA GLU A 2 -24.98 28.86 8.42
C GLU A 2 -23.73 28.66 9.31
N GLY A 3 -23.49 29.52 10.32
CA GLY A 3 -22.30 29.39 11.17
C GLY A 3 -22.18 28.08 11.94
N VAL A 4 -23.30 27.47 12.35
CA VAL A 4 -23.30 26.16 13.06
C VAL A 4 -23.08 25.01 12.08
N GLN A 5 -23.65 25.08 10.88
CA GLN A 5 -23.39 24.10 9.82
C GLN A 5 -21.94 24.15 9.34
N THR A 6 -21.33 25.34 9.25
CA THR A 6 -19.92 25.49 8.90
C THR A 6 -18.99 24.97 10.00
N MET A 7 -19.33 25.18 11.27
CA MET A 7 -18.57 24.62 12.41
C MET A 7 -18.69 23.10 12.48
N PHE A 8 -19.88 22.55 12.24
CA PHE A 8 -20.10 21.11 12.19
C PHE A 8 -19.37 20.47 10.99
N ALA A 9 -19.42 21.09 9.81
CA ALA A 9 -18.68 20.64 8.63
C ALA A 9 -17.16 20.63 8.88
N LYS A 10 -16.61 21.70 9.48
CA LYS A 10 -15.19 21.75 9.87
C LYS A 10 -14.83 20.70 10.92
N PHE A 11 -15.71 20.44 11.88
CA PHE A 11 -15.50 19.39 12.87
C PHE A 11 -15.47 18.00 12.22
N ILE A 12 -16.37 17.74 11.28
CA ILE A 12 -16.39 16.51 10.49
C ILE A 12 -15.12 16.39 9.64
N ASP A 13 -14.66 17.47 9.00
CA ASP A 13 -13.40 17.48 8.24
C ASP A 13 -12.19 17.16 9.12
N VAL A 14 -12.12 17.73 10.32
CA VAL A 14 -11.03 17.46 11.28
C VAL A 14 -11.06 16.00 11.71
N ILE A 15 -12.25 15.45 12.04
CA ILE A 15 -12.37 14.03 12.40
C ILE A 15 -12.04 13.12 11.21
N GLN A 16 -12.49 13.46 10.00
CA GLN A 16 -12.16 12.69 8.80
C GLN A 16 -10.66 12.70 8.54
N THR A 17 -10.00 13.86 8.65
CA THR A 17 -8.54 13.97 8.49
C THR A 17 -7.82 13.15 9.57
N PHE A 18 -8.28 13.22 10.82
CA PHE A 18 -7.70 12.49 11.94
C PHE A 18 -7.87 10.97 11.82
N LEU A 19 -9.05 10.51 11.40
CA LEU A 19 -9.35 9.09 11.23
C LEU A 19 -8.84 8.50 9.91
N THR A 20 -8.50 9.30 8.92
CA THR A 20 -7.91 8.82 7.66
C THR A 20 -6.39 8.80 7.69
N GLU A 21 -5.77 9.37 8.72
CA GLU A 21 -4.32 9.33 8.93
C GLU A 21 -3.88 7.92 9.38
N PRO A 22 -3.11 7.17 8.57
CA PRO A 22 -2.74 5.79 8.89
C PRO A 22 -1.98 5.63 10.21
N ALA A 23 -1.11 6.60 10.54
CA ALA A 23 -0.35 6.62 11.78
C ALA A 23 -1.28 6.62 13.00
N ILE A 24 -2.33 7.45 12.97
CA ILE A 24 -3.28 7.57 14.08
C ILE A 24 -4.11 6.29 14.23
N LEU A 25 -4.58 5.72 13.10
CA LEU A 25 -5.34 4.48 13.12
C LEU A 25 -4.56 3.32 13.74
N ILE A 26 -3.28 3.12 13.35
CA ILE A 26 -2.47 2.05 13.94
C ILE A 26 -2.20 2.31 15.43
N GLY A 27 -2.01 3.57 15.81
CA GLY A 27 -1.87 3.96 17.21
C GLY A 27 -3.08 3.57 18.04
N ILE A 28 -4.28 3.94 17.59
CA ILE A 28 -5.54 3.60 18.27
C ILE A 28 -5.70 2.08 18.34
N LEU A 29 -5.42 1.34 17.26
CA LEU A 29 -5.50 -0.12 17.25
C LEU A 29 -4.57 -0.77 18.29
N VAL A 30 -3.32 -0.30 18.38
CA VAL A 30 -2.36 -0.80 19.38
C VAL A 30 -2.79 -0.42 20.79
N GLY A 31 -3.28 0.81 20.99
CA GLY A 31 -3.79 1.28 22.27
C GLY A 31 -4.99 0.46 22.76
N VAL A 32 -5.99 0.25 21.89
CA VAL A 32 -7.15 -0.60 22.16
C VAL A 32 -6.72 -2.04 22.41
N GLY A 33 -5.81 -2.59 21.61
CA GLY A 33 -5.26 -3.93 21.80
C GLY A 33 -4.62 -4.10 23.18
N TYR A 34 -3.79 -3.16 23.61
CA TYR A 34 -3.17 -3.17 24.95
C TYR A 34 -4.18 -2.93 26.08
N ALA A 35 -5.23 -2.14 25.86
CA ALA A 35 -6.30 -1.96 26.83
C ALA A 35 -7.11 -3.26 27.02
N LEU A 36 -7.44 -3.95 25.92
CA LEU A 36 -8.12 -5.25 25.95
C LEU A 36 -7.26 -6.35 26.59
N ASP A 37 -5.95 -6.30 26.39
CA ASP A 37 -4.95 -7.15 27.05
C ASP A 37 -4.55 -6.65 28.46
N LYS A 38 -5.37 -5.74 29.03
CA LYS A 38 -5.29 -5.22 30.41
C LYS A 38 -3.89 -4.74 30.82
N LYS A 39 -3.15 -4.11 29.90
CA LYS A 39 -1.83 -3.53 30.19
C LYS A 39 -1.97 -2.26 31.02
N THR A 40 -0.88 -1.86 31.67
CA THR A 40 -0.85 -0.61 32.45
C THR A 40 -1.09 0.61 31.55
N PRO A 41 -1.70 1.70 32.06
CA PRO A 41 -1.93 2.91 31.27
C PRO A 41 -0.66 3.45 30.60
N ILE A 42 0.49 3.36 31.29
CA ILE A 42 1.79 3.75 30.75
C ILE A 42 2.12 2.91 29.51
N LYS A 43 1.95 1.59 29.56
CA LYS A 43 2.25 0.69 28.44
C LYS A 43 1.30 0.88 27.25
N ILE A 44 0.03 1.22 27.52
CA ILE A 44 -0.95 1.55 26.48
C ILE A 44 -0.49 2.79 25.72
N ILE A 45 -0.16 3.87 26.43
CA ILE A 45 0.27 5.14 25.83
C ILE A 45 1.60 4.98 25.09
N THR A 46 2.61 4.36 25.71
CA THR A 46 3.91 4.17 25.07
C THR A 46 3.79 3.28 23.83
N GLY A 47 3.02 2.19 23.91
CA GLY A 47 2.71 1.32 22.78
C GLY A 47 2.08 2.04 21.60
N MET A 48 1.03 2.80 21.87
CA MET A 48 0.33 3.61 20.89
C MET A 48 1.29 4.57 20.18
N ILE A 49 2.03 5.37 20.95
CA ILE A 49 2.96 6.37 20.38
C ILE A 49 4.08 5.69 19.58
N SER A 50 4.68 4.61 20.09
CA SER A 50 5.72 3.87 19.36
C SER A 50 5.23 3.33 18.02
N ALA A 51 4.00 2.81 17.97
CA ALA A 51 3.40 2.35 16.72
C ALA A 51 3.16 3.49 15.73
N MET A 52 2.66 4.64 16.22
CA MET A 52 2.47 5.84 15.41
C MET A 52 3.79 6.34 14.80
N VAL A 53 4.83 6.49 15.64
CA VAL A 53 6.16 6.96 15.21
C VAL A 53 6.79 5.97 14.23
N GLY A 54 6.69 4.67 14.51
CA GLY A 54 7.19 3.64 13.60
C GLY A 54 6.56 3.72 12.21
N LEU A 55 5.23 3.89 12.14
CA LEU A 55 4.55 4.05 10.85
C LEU A 55 4.90 5.38 10.17
N MET A 56 5.05 6.46 10.92
CA MET A 56 5.51 7.75 10.36
C MET A 56 6.89 7.65 9.71
N MET A 57 7.83 6.90 10.30
CA MET A 57 9.15 6.69 9.69
C MET A 57 9.05 5.92 8.36
N VAL A 58 8.16 4.92 8.29
CA VAL A 58 7.90 4.17 7.06
C VAL A 58 7.31 5.09 5.98
N LEU A 59 6.30 5.90 6.34
CA LEU A 59 5.67 6.85 5.42
C LEU A 59 6.67 7.90 4.92
N PHE A 60 7.51 8.43 5.80
CA PHE A 60 8.56 9.39 5.47
C PHE A 60 9.55 8.80 4.44
N GLY A 61 10.05 7.58 4.68
CA GLY A 61 10.94 6.90 3.75
C GLY A 61 10.29 6.64 2.38
N GLY A 62 9.02 6.21 2.37
CA GLY A 62 8.26 5.97 1.14
C GLY A 62 8.03 7.25 0.33
N PHE A 63 7.70 8.37 0.99
CA PHE A 63 7.57 9.67 0.33
C PHE A 63 8.89 10.13 -0.28
N GLN A 64 9.99 10.05 0.48
CA GLN A 64 11.32 10.44 0.00
C GLN A 64 11.74 9.61 -1.22
N PHE A 65 11.49 8.31 -1.20
CA PHE A 65 11.71 7.42 -2.33
C PHE A 65 10.89 7.87 -3.55
N SER A 66 9.57 8.03 -3.40
CA SER A 66 8.69 8.44 -4.52
C SER A 66 9.08 9.80 -5.10
N ALA A 67 9.37 10.78 -4.25
CA ALA A 67 9.78 12.13 -4.67
C ALA A 67 11.10 12.13 -5.46
N THR A 68 12.00 11.20 -5.14
CA THR A 68 13.28 11.05 -5.85
C THR A 68 13.13 10.29 -7.18
N PHE A 69 12.31 9.24 -7.22
CA PHE A 69 12.19 8.35 -8.37
C PHE A 69 11.21 8.83 -9.44
N LYS A 70 10.14 9.55 -9.05
CA LYS A 70 9.12 10.00 -9.99
C LYS A 70 9.69 10.87 -11.14
N PRO A 71 10.55 11.87 -10.87
CA PRO A 71 11.18 12.65 -11.95
C PRO A 71 12.05 11.80 -12.89
N VAL A 72 12.73 10.79 -12.35
CA VAL A 72 13.54 9.85 -13.15
C VAL A 72 12.65 9.04 -14.09
N ALA A 73 11.55 8.48 -13.58
CA ALA A 73 10.61 7.72 -14.40
C ALA A 73 9.96 8.59 -15.49
N GLU A 74 9.58 9.83 -15.16
CA GLU A 74 9.03 10.79 -16.12
C GLU A 74 10.04 11.18 -17.21
N ALA A 75 11.30 11.41 -16.85
CA ALA A 75 12.37 11.72 -17.79
C ALA A 75 12.63 10.55 -18.77
N VAL A 76 12.69 9.32 -18.26
CA VAL A 76 12.82 8.12 -19.10
C VAL A 76 11.61 7.98 -20.03
N SER A 77 10.39 8.14 -19.50
CA SER A 77 9.15 8.08 -20.31
C SER A 77 9.18 9.10 -21.46
N LYS A 78 9.61 10.34 -21.17
CA LYS A 78 9.73 11.42 -22.16
C LYS A 78 10.82 11.14 -23.20
N ALA A 79 11.99 10.66 -22.77
CA ALA A 79 13.12 10.38 -23.66
C ALA A 79 12.82 9.25 -24.67
N TYR A 80 12.08 8.22 -24.24
CA TYR A 80 11.72 7.07 -25.08
C TYR A 80 10.35 7.19 -25.76
N GLY A 81 9.67 8.34 -25.64
CA GLY A 81 8.36 8.55 -26.27
C GLY A 81 7.28 7.61 -25.74
N VAL A 82 7.38 7.18 -24.48
CA VAL A 82 6.35 6.36 -23.83
C VAL A 82 5.15 7.25 -23.55
N HIS A 83 4.10 7.05 -24.33
CA HIS A 83 2.81 7.74 -24.18
C HIS A 83 1.86 6.89 -23.31
N GLY A 84 1.45 7.42 -22.16
CA GLY A 84 0.53 6.75 -21.26
C GLY A 84 0.55 7.31 -19.84
N TYR A 85 -0.21 6.68 -18.94
CA TYR A 85 -0.14 6.99 -17.52
C TYR A 85 1.00 6.19 -16.88
N LEU A 86 1.84 6.87 -16.09
CA LEU A 86 2.70 6.19 -15.15
C LEU A 86 1.81 5.33 -14.24
N MET A 87 2.14 4.04 -14.06
CA MET A 87 1.43 3.15 -13.12
C MET A 87 1.69 3.63 -11.68
N ASP A 88 0.99 4.70 -11.31
CA ASP A 88 1.07 5.39 -10.04
C ASP A 88 -0.31 5.43 -9.39
N SER A 89 -0.34 5.10 -8.11
CA SER A 89 -1.59 5.04 -7.34
C SER A 89 -2.32 6.38 -7.24
N TYR A 90 -1.59 7.51 -7.24
CA TYR A 90 -2.21 8.84 -7.19
C TYR A 90 -2.73 9.28 -8.56
N ALA A 91 -1.99 9.01 -9.63
CA ALA A 91 -2.45 9.22 -11.00
C ALA A 91 -3.74 8.44 -11.29
N MET A 92 -3.81 7.19 -10.85
CA MET A 92 -5.02 6.37 -10.96
C MET A 92 -6.18 7.01 -10.22
N LYS A 93 -5.99 7.47 -8.97
CA LYS A 93 -7.03 8.16 -8.19
C LYS A 93 -7.59 9.36 -8.93
N ALA A 94 -6.72 10.24 -9.43
CA ALA A 94 -7.12 11.42 -10.19
C ALA A 94 -7.92 11.05 -11.45
N ALA A 95 -7.47 10.04 -12.20
CA ALA A 95 -8.16 9.57 -13.40
C ALA A 95 -9.55 9.01 -13.08
N THR A 96 -9.69 8.18 -12.04
CA THR A 96 -11.00 7.68 -11.60
C THR A 96 -11.91 8.79 -11.07
N GLN A 97 -11.36 9.80 -10.41
CA GLN A 97 -12.13 10.95 -9.94
C GLN A 97 -12.69 11.75 -11.11
N ILE A 98 -11.89 11.98 -12.16
CA ILE A 98 -12.37 12.61 -13.40
C ILE A 98 -13.44 11.74 -14.07
N ALA A 99 -13.22 10.43 -14.16
CA ALA A 99 -14.12 9.52 -14.85
C ALA A 99 -15.47 9.32 -14.12
N LEU A 100 -15.48 9.33 -12.79
CA LEU A 100 -16.72 9.17 -12.01
C LEU A 100 -17.42 10.52 -11.74
N GLY A 101 -16.70 11.64 -11.82
CA GLY A 101 -17.23 12.98 -11.57
C GLY A 101 -17.90 13.08 -10.21
N ASP A 102 -19.12 13.62 -10.18
CA ASP A 102 -19.93 13.78 -8.96
C ASP A 102 -20.23 12.44 -8.25
N ASN A 103 -20.14 11.32 -8.97
CA ASN A 103 -20.37 9.98 -8.43
C ASN A 103 -19.15 9.39 -7.73
N PHE A 104 -18.01 10.10 -7.67
CA PHE A 104 -16.81 9.61 -6.97
C PHE A 104 -17.08 9.31 -5.48
N GLY A 105 -18.04 10.00 -4.86
CA GLY A 105 -18.49 9.72 -3.49
C GLY A 105 -18.94 8.27 -3.27
N TYR A 106 -19.39 7.57 -4.32
CA TYR A 106 -19.81 6.18 -4.26
C TYR A 106 -18.67 5.20 -3.93
N VAL A 107 -17.42 5.61 -4.16
CA VAL A 107 -16.24 4.85 -3.71
C VAL A 107 -16.28 4.61 -2.20
N GLY A 108 -16.76 5.58 -1.42
CA GLY A 108 -16.92 5.43 0.03
C GLY A 108 -17.89 4.32 0.41
N TYR A 109 -19.03 4.21 -0.30
CA TYR A 109 -20.00 3.13 -0.06
C TYR A 109 -19.42 1.77 -0.42
N VAL A 110 -18.67 1.68 -1.52
CA VAL A 110 -17.96 0.45 -1.91
C VAL A 110 -16.96 0.04 -0.85
N PHE A 111 -16.15 0.98 -0.35
CA PHE A 111 -15.17 0.71 0.70
C PHE A 111 -15.82 0.16 1.97
N VAL A 112 -16.88 0.82 2.44
CA VAL A 112 -17.61 0.41 3.66
C VAL A 112 -18.21 -0.98 3.46
N LEU A 113 -18.87 -1.23 2.31
CA LEU A 113 -19.46 -2.52 2.01
C LEU A 113 -18.39 -3.62 1.88
N ALA A 114 -17.24 -3.32 1.28
CA ALA A 114 -16.11 -4.25 1.17
C ALA A 114 -15.53 -4.59 2.55
N PHE A 115 -15.38 -3.60 3.42
CA PHE A 115 -14.93 -3.82 4.80
C PHE A 115 -15.91 -4.71 5.57
N PHE A 116 -17.22 -4.44 5.51
CA PHE A 116 -18.23 -5.30 6.15
C PHE A 116 -18.26 -6.70 5.56
N THR A 117 -18.14 -6.84 4.24
CA THR A 117 -18.06 -8.15 3.59
C THR A 117 -16.84 -8.92 4.08
N ASN A 118 -15.67 -8.28 4.15
CA ASN A 118 -14.46 -8.90 4.70
C ASN A 118 -14.66 -9.31 6.17
N LEU A 119 -15.24 -8.43 6.99
CA LEU A 119 -15.49 -8.69 8.40
C LEU A 119 -16.45 -9.86 8.61
N ILE A 120 -17.54 -9.92 7.85
CA ILE A 120 -18.51 -11.03 7.88
C ILE A 120 -17.81 -12.34 7.52
N LEU A 121 -17.01 -12.36 6.45
CA LEU A 121 -16.27 -13.57 6.05
C LEU A 121 -15.31 -14.05 7.14
N VAL A 122 -14.62 -13.14 7.83
CA VAL A 122 -13.71 -13.48 8.94
C VAL A 122 -14.49 -13.90 10.20
N LEU A 123 -15.62 -13.28 10.50
CA LEU A 123 -16.50 -13.66 11.61
C LEU A 123 -17.03 -15.09 11.43
N PHE A 124 -17.43 -15.43 10.21
CA PHE A 124 -17.77 -16.80 9.81
C PHE A 124 -16.53 -17.62 9.40
N GLY A 125 -15.34 -17.25 9.89
CA GLY A 125 -14.05 -17.89 9.58
C GLY A 125 -14.01 -19.40 9.85
N ARG A 126 -14.88 -19.92 10.73
CA ARG A 126 -15.06 -21.37 10.92
C ARG A 126 -15.57 -22.09 9.66
N TYR A 127 -16.39 -21.41 8.86
CA TYR A 127 -16.98 -21.94 7.62
C TYR A 127 -16.21 -21.49 6.38
N THR A 128 -15.79 -20.22 6.34
CA THR A 128 -15.12 -19.63 5.17
C THR A 128 -13.61 -19.92 5.13
N GLY A 129 -13.00 -20.22 6.28
CA GLY A 129 -11.55 -20.30 6.44
C GLY A 129 -10.81 -18.96 6.42
N ALA A 130 -11.52 -17.84 6.27
CA ALA A 130 -10.93 -16.49 6.23
C ALA A 130 -10.45 -16.05 7.62
N LYS A 131 -9.27 -15.41 7.67
CA LYS A 131 -8.64 -14.94 8.91
C LYS A 131 -8.12 -13.51 8.84
N GLY A 132 -7.83 -13.00 7.65
CA GLY A 132 -7.25 -11.66 7.48
C GLY A 132 -8.31 -10.57 7.30
N ILE A 133 -8.10 -9.45 7.99
CA ILE A 133 -8.90 -8.23 7.84
C ILE A 133 -8.02 -7.17 7.15
N PHE A 134 -8.55 -6.57 6.09
CA PHE A 134 -7.88 -5.51 5.36
C PHE A 134 -8.15 -4.16 6.03
N LEU A 135 -7.10 -3.56 6.63
CA LEU A 135 -7.20 -2.33 7.42
C LEU A 135 -6.44 -1.14 6.80
N THR A 136 -5.84 -1.30 5.62
CA THR A 136 -5.05 -0.23 4.98
C THR A 136 -5.97 0.72 4.21
N GLY A 137 -6.43 1.80 4.86
CA GLY A 137 -7.44 2.73 4.31
C GLY A 137 -7.13 3.29 2.91
N ASN A 138 -5.96 3.93 2.72
CA ASN A 138 -5.61 4.55 1.44
C ASN A 138 -5.61 3.55 0.26
N THR A 139 -5.03 2.37 0.48
CA THR A 139 -5.03 1.29 -0.51
C THR A 139 -6.43 0.71 -0.71
N GLY A 140 -7.23 0.60 0.36
CA GLY A 140 -8.61 0.12 0.26
C GLY A 140 -9.51 1.06 -0.54
N VAL A 141 -9.34 2.38 -0.40
CA VAL A 141 -9.99 3.39 -1.27
C VAL A 141 -9.54 3.19 -2.71
N SER A 142 -8.25 2.92 -2.92
CA SER A 142 -7.68 2.68 -4.26
C SER A 142 -8.24 1.43 -4.94
N HIS A 143 -8.43 0.33 -4.20
CA HIS A 143 -9.14 -0.86 -4.69
C HIS A 143 -10.61 -0.55 -4.99
N SER A 144 -11.29 0.16 -4.08
CA SER A 144 -12.72 0.46 -4.20
C SER A 144 -13.03 1.31 -5.44
N GLN A 145 -12.22 2.35 -5.71
CA GLN A 145 -12.40 3.18 -6.90
C GLN A 145 -12.11 2.42 -8.20
N ALA A 146 -11.06 1.59 -8.21
CA ALA A 146 -10.67 0.85 -9.40
C ALA A 146 -11.74 -0.19 -9.77
N VAL A 147 -12.22 -0.95 -8.79
CA VAL A 147 -13.26 -1.97 -9.04
C VAL A 147 -14.59 -1.31 -9.40
N LEU A 148 -15.00 -0.23 -8.72
CA LEU A 148 -16.23 0.48 -9.05
C LEU A 148 -16.19 1.01 -10.50
N TRP A 149 -15.08 1.66 -10.88
CA TRP A 149 -14.90 2.17 -12.22
C TRP A 149 -14.96 1.05 -13.28
N LEU A 150 -14.29 -0.07 -13.03
CA LEU A 150 -14.33 -1.23 -13.93
C LEU A 150 -15.75 -1.78 -14.11
N ILE A 151 -16.51 -1.91 -13.02
CA ILE A 151 -17.89 -2.43 -13.08
C ILE A 151 -18.79 -1.47 -13.87
N VAL A 152 -18.71 -0.17 -13.60
CA VAL A 152 -19.53 0.83 -14.29
C VAL A 152 -19.16 0.93 -15.78
N PHE A 153 -17.86 0.98 -16.08
CA PHE A 153 -17.37 1.15 -17.45
C PHE A 153 -17.65 -0.06 -18.33
N TRP A 154 -17.40 -1.29 -17.84
CA TRP A 154 -17.51 -2.50 -18.66
C TRP A 154 -18.88 -3.17 -18.61
N LEU A 155 -19.60 -3.10 -17.49
CA LEU A 155 -20.88 -3.78 -17.32
C LEU A 155 -22.08 -2.85 -17.48
N GLY A 156 -21.89 -1.52 -17.44
CA GLY A 156 -22.95 -0.54 -17.66
C GLY A 156 -24.10 -0.62 -16.65
N PHE A 157 -23.85 -1.19 -15.47
CA PHE A 157 -24.89 -1.36 -14.45
C PHE A 157 -25.24 -0.04 -13.76
N GLY A 158 -26.47 0.03 -13.25
CA GLY A 158 -26.90 1.12 -12.38
C GLY A 158 -26.02 1.24 -11.12
N TRP A 159 -26.04 2.41 -10.48
CA TRP A 159 -25.14 2.72 -9.36
C TRP A 159 -25.30 1.78 -8.17
N VAL A 160 -26.55 1.45 -7.79
CA VAL A 160 -26.80 0.56 -6.66
C VAL A 160 -26.22 -0.83 -6.93
N GLN A 161 -26.48 -1.39 -8.11
CA GLN A 161 -25.93 -2.70 -8.49
C GLN A 161 -24.39 -2.64 -8.54
N SER A 162 -23.83 -1.59 -9.13
CA SER A 162 -22.39 -1.40 -9.24
C SER A 162 -21.71 -1.31 -7.88
N ILE A 163 -22.27 -0.55 -6.94
CA ILE A 163 -21.75 -0.42 -5.57
C ILE A 163 -21.78 -1.77 -4.85
N VAL A 164 -22.90 -2.51 -4.94
CA VAL A 164 -23.07 -3.80 -4.28
C VAL A 164 -22.06 -4.82 -4.83
N ILE A 165 -21.97 -4.94 -6.15
CA ILE A 165 -21.06 -5.88 -6.80
C ILE A 165 -19.60 -5.52 -6.49
N ALA A 166 -19.22 -4.25 -6.66
CA ALA A 166 -17.86 -3.80 -6.40
C ALA A 166 -17.47 -4.01 -4.93
N GLY A 167 -18.36 -3.68 -3.99
CA GLY A 167 -18.11 -3.85 -2.55
C GLY A 167 -17.94 -5.31 -2.17
N VAL A 168 -18.86 -6.18 -2.60
CA VAL A 168 -18.78 -7.61 -2.28
C VAL A 168 -17.53 -8.25 -2.91
N LEU A 169 -17.25 -7.99 -4.19
CA LEU A 169 -16.05 -8.53 -4.85
C LEU A 169 -14.77 -8.08 -4.17
N THR A 170 -14.68 -6.79 -3.82
CA THR A 170 -13.52 -6.22 -3.15
C THR A 170 -13.35 -6.82 -1.75
N GLY A 171 -14.42 -6.96 -0.98
CA GLY A 171 -14.37 -7.55 0.36
C GLY A 171 -14.04 -9.04 0.38
N VAL A 172 -14.54 -9.81 -0.60
CA VAL A 172 -14.15 -11.21 -0.82
C VAL A 172 -12.67 -11.28 -1.15
N PHE A 173 -12.20 -10.45 -2.08
CA PHE A 173 -10.78 -10.37 -2.43
C PHE A 173 -9.94 -10.11 -1.18
N TRP A 174 -10.25 -9.06 -0.40
CA TRP A 174 -9.56 -8.71 0.83
C TRP A 174 -9.49 -9.87 1.83
N ALA A 175 -10.63 -10.53 2.09
CA ALA A 175 -10.68 -11.63 3.05
C ALA A 175 -9.77 -12.79 2.65
N PHE A 176 -9.85 -13.24 1.39
CA PHE A 176 -9.10 -14.41 0.96
C PHE A 176 -7.65 -14.10 0.63
N SER A 177 -7.35 -12.98 -0.05
CA SER A 177 -5.98 -12.65 -0.43
C SER A 177 -5.09 -12.40 0.79
N THR A 178 -5.59 -11.72 1.82
CA THR A 178 -4.87 -11.54 3.09
C THR A 178 -4.69 -12.86 3.84
N THR A 179 -5.67 -13.76 3.77
CA THR A 179 -5.62 -15.09 4.41
C THR A 179 -4.63 -16.03 3.72
N LEU A 180 -4.56 -16.01 2.38
CA LEU A 180 -3.68 -16.86 1.58
C LEU A 180 -2.20 -16.68 1.93
N ILE A 181 -1.81 -15.46 2.30
CA ILE A 181 -0.42 -15.13 2.61
C ILE A 181 -0.07 -15.15 4.09
N VAL A 182 -1.00 -15.49 5.00
CA VAL A 182 -0.71 -15.58 6.45
C VAL A 182 0.50 -16.47 6.74
N LYS A 183 0.54 -17.68 6.17
CA LYS A 183 1.65 -18.63 6.40
C LYS A 183 2.96 -18.15 5.77
N PRO A 184 3.00 -17.71 4.49
CA PRO A 184 4.18 -17.08 3.91
C PRO A 184 4.74 -15.92 4.73
N ILE A 185 3.88 -14.99 5.16
CA ILE A 185 4.30 -13.82 5.95
C ILE A 185 4.81 -14.24 7.32
N ALA A 186 4.16 -15.22 7.99
CA ALA A 186 4.65 -15.75 9.25
C ALA A 186 6.05 -16.37 9.12
N LYS A 187 6.41 -17.00 8.00
CA LYS A 187 7.77 -17.52 7.78
C LYS A 187 8.81 -16.42 7.68
N VAL A 188 8.52 -15.34 6.94
CA VAL A 188 9.47 -14.23 6.71
C VAL A 188 9.60 -13.33 7.93
N THR A 189 8.54 -13.21 8.74
CA THR A 189 8.48 -12.31 9.91
C THR A 189 8.75 -13.00 11.23
N ASN A 190 9.20 -14.26 11.23
CA ASN A 190 9.36 -15.08 12.45
C ASN A 190 8.08 -15.12 13.31
N ASN A 191 6.94 -15.32 12.65
CA ASN A 191 5.61 -15.44 13.23
C ASN A 191 5.16 -14.21 14.03
N ALA A 192 5.38 -13.01 13.48
CA ALA A 192 5.01 -11.73 14.11
C ALA A 192 3.50 -11.49 14.30
N GLY A 193 2.64 -12.44 13.90
CA GLY A 193 1.20 -12.40 14.21
C GLY A 193 0.35 -11.49 13.32
N PHE A 194 0.87 -11.01 12.19
CA PHE A 194 0.12 -10.21 11.21
C PHE A 194 0.22 -10.79 9.79
N THR A 195 -0.62 -10.27 8.89
CA THR A 195 -0.57 -10.54 7.45
C THR A 195 -0.52 -9.22 6.68
N ILE A 196 -0.22 -9.28 5.38
CA ILE A 196 -0.13 -8.09 4.53
C ILE A 196 -1.48 -7.80 3.87
N ALA A 197 -1.94 -6.55 4.00
CA ALA A 197 -3.12 -6.00 3.33
C ALA A 197 -2.69 -4.91 2.34
N HIS A 198 -2.33 -5.32 1.11
CA HIS A 198 -1.80 -4.40 0.09
C HIS A 198 -2.04 -4.90 -1.36
N ASN A 199 -1.61 -4.15 -2.37
CA ASN A 199 -1.89 -4.42 -3.79
C ASN A 199 -1.36 -5.79 -4.30
N GLN A 200 -0.24 -6.27 -3.78
CA GLN A 200 0.51 -7.41 -4.32
C GLN A 200 0.24 -8.77 -3.64
N MET A 201 -0.84 -8.90 -2.85
CA MET A 201 -1.11 -10.09 -2.04
C MET A 201 -1.12 -11.40 -2.84
N LEU A 202 -1.77 -11.43 -4.00
CA LEU A 202 -1.79 -12.62 -4.86
C LEU A 202 -0.42 -12.94 -5.45
N GLY A 203 0.37 -11.92 -5.79
CA GLY A 203 1.75 -12.09 -6.23
C GLY A 203 2.62 -12.70 -5.13
N LEU A 204 2.50 -12.21 -3.89
CA LEU A 204 3.18 -12.79 -2.73
C LEU A 204 2.78 -14.25 -2.52
N TRP A 205 1.49 -14.58 -2.64
CA TRP A 205 1.05 -15.96 -2.57
C TRP A 205 1.67 -16.81 -3.68
N PHE A 206 1.64 -16.34 -4.93
CA PHE A 206 2.19 -17.04 -6.08
C PHE A 206 3.69 -17.33 -5.88
N PHE A 207 4.50 -16.30 -5.60
CA PHE A 207 5.93 -16.48 -5.40
C PHE A 207 6.25 -17.31 -4.15
N SER A 208 5.46 -17.21 -3.07
CA SER A 208 5.64 -18.10 -1.91
C SER A 208 5.46 -19.58 -2.24
N LYS A 209 4.69 -19.90 -3.30
CA LYS A 209 4.45 -21.26 -3.77
C LYS A 209 5.47 -21.71 -4.79
N PHE A 210 5.91 -20.83 -5.69
CA PHE A 210 6.68 -21.23 -6.86
C PHE A 210 8.15 -20.77 -6.86
N ALA A 211 8.59 -19.92 -5.92
CA ALA A 211 9.97 -19.42 -5.86
C ALA A 211 11.03 -20.54 -5.82
N HIS A 212 10.74 -21.67 -5.16
CA HIS A 212 11.63 -22.84 -5.10
C HIS A 212 11.97 -23.44 -6.47
N LYS A 213 11.18 -23.14 -7.51
CA LYS A 213 11.47 -23.57 -8.90
C LYS A 213 12.52 -22.69 -9.58
N PHE A 214 12.77 -21.50 -9.06
CA PHE A 214 13.71 -20.52 -9.61
C PHE A 214 15.05 -20.48 -8.87
N GLY A 215 15.15 -21.17 -7.73
CA GLY A 215 16.37 -21.23 -6.94
C GLY A 215 16.18 -21.97 -5.61
N ASP A 216 17.30 -22.27 -4.98
CA ASP A 216 17.34 -22.81 -3.62
C ASP A 216 17.09 -21.68 -2.60
N PRO A 217 16.04 -21.78 -1.76
CA PRO A 217 15.68 -20.70 -0.83
C PRO A 217 16.75 -20.38 0.23
N GLU A 218 17.59 -21.34 0.61
CA GLU A 218 18.62 -21.13 1.63
C GLU A 218 19.93 -20.67 1.01
N LYS A 219 20.31 -21.27 -0.13
CA LYS A 219 21.59 -20.93 -0.80
C LYS A 219 21.55 -19.60 -1.54
N HIS A 220 20.39 -19.20 -2.05
CA HIS A 220 20.23 -18.00 -2.85
C HIS A 220 19.48 -16.88 -2.11
N ASP A 221 19.50 -16.92 -0.77
CA ASP A 221 18.98 -15.83 0.04
C ASP A 221 19.92 -14.63 -0.03
N ALA A 222 19.42 -13.52 -0.57
CA ALA A 222 20.18 -12.28 -0.72
C ALA A 222 20.61 -11.68 0.64
N GLU A 223 19.86 -11.94 1.71
CA GLU A 223 20.20 -11.47 3.06
C GLU A 223 21.39 -12.23 3.67
N ASN A 224 21.63 -13.46 3.21
CA ASN A 224 22.65 -14.36 3.75
C ASN A 224 23.81 -14.62 2.76
N LEU A 225 23.82 -13.92 1.63
CA LEU A 225 24.85 -14.07 0.60
C LEU A 225 26.21 -13.61 1.15
N LYS A 226 27.23 -14.49 1.06
CA LYS A 226 28.60 -14.16 1.45
C LYS A 226 29.49 -14.05 0.24
N LEU A 227 29.72 -12.82 -0.20
CA LEU A 227 30.55 -12.55 -1.37
C LEU A 227 32.05 -12.53 -1.02
N PRO A 228 32.93 -13.09 -1.87
CA PRO A 228 34.37 -13.20 -1.59
C PRO A 228 35.15 -11.92 -1.94
N GLY A 229 36.29 -11.74 -1.28
CA GLY A 229 37.26 -10.69 -1.61
C GLY A 229 36.68 -9.27 -1.53
N TRP A 230 36.91 -8.46 -2.56
CA TRP A 230 36.42 -7.08 -2.61
C TRP A 230 34.88 -6.98 -2.69
N LEU A 231 34.20 -8.02 -3.18
CA LEU A 231 32.74 -8.05 -3.24
C LEU A 231 32.09 -8.13 -1.84
N ALA A 232 32.88 -8.41 -0.79
CA ALA A 232 32.40 -8.40 0.59
C ALA A 232 31.83 -7.03 1.02
N ILE A 233 32.12 -5.94 0.30
CA ILE A 233 31.47 -4.63 0.52
C ILE A 233 29.95 -4.69 0.39
N PHE A 234 29.43 -5.59 -0.45
CA PHE A 234 28.00 -5.79 -0.68
C PHE A 234 27.34 -6.62 0.43
N ASN A 235 28.12 -7.22 1.34
CA ASN A 235 27.57 -7.85 2.54
C ASN A 235 27.08 -6.80 3.56
N HIS A 236 27.49 -5.53 3.41
CA HIS A 236 26.98 -4.42 4.23
C HIS A 236 25.80 -3.74 3.54
N ASN A 237 24.59 -3.93 4.06
CA ASN A 237 23.34 -3.54 3.40
C ASN A 237 23.30 -2.08 2.93
N VAL A 238 23.73 -1.13 3.77
CA VAL A 238 23.73 0.31 3.40
C VAL A 238 24.67 0.57 2.21
N THR A 239 25.84 -0.05 2.21
CA THR A 239 26.84 0.08 1.15
C THR A 239 26.35 -0.57 -0.13
N ALA A 240 25.76 -1.76 -0.01
CA ALA A 240 25.20 -2.51 -1.12
C ALA A 240 24.09 -1.72 -1.81
N ILE A 241 23.09 -1.25 -1.05
CA ILE A 241 21.98 -0.45 -1.58
C ILE A 241 22.50 0.82 -2.25
N ALA A 242 23.42 1.56 -1.61
CA ALA A 242 23.96 2.79 -2.18
C ALA A 242 24.63 2.55 -3.54
N ILE A 243 25.50 1.54 -3.64
CA ILE A 243 26.20 1.22 -4.90
C ILE A 243 25.21 0.71 -5.95
N VAL A 244 24.39 -0.29 -5.60
CA VAL A 244 23.46 -0.93 -6.55
C VAL A 244 22.44 0.07 -7.07
N MET A 245 21.83 0.89 -6.20
CA MET A 245 20.86 1.88 -6.62
C MET A 245 21.49 3.02 -7.42
N THR A 246 22.73 3.43 -7.12
CA THR A 246 23.46 4.41 -7.92
C THR A 246 23.72 3.89 -9.33
N LEU A 247 24.16 2.63 -9.46
CA LEU A 247 24.39 2.01 -10.76
C LEU A 247 23.08 1.80 -11.53
N PHE A 248 22.03 1.37 -10.84
CA PHE A 248 20.71 1.13 -11.44
C PHE A 248 20.09 2.45 -11.94
N VAL A 249 19.91 3.43 -11.06
CA VAL A 249 19.32 4.74 -11.42
C VAL A 249 20.22 5.51 -12.37
N GLY A 250 21.53 5.52 -12.12
CA GLY A 250 22.51 6.15 -13.00
C GLY A 250 22.51 5.53 -14.39
N GLY A 251 22.41 4.21 -14.50
CA GLY A 251 22.30 3.51 -15.78
C GLY A 251 21.05 3.92 -16.56
N PHE A 252 19.87 3.95 -15.92
CA PHE A 252 18.64 4.41 -16.55
C PHE A 252 18.72 5.88 -16.98
N LEU A 253 19.29 6.75 -16.15
CA LEU A 253 19.47 8.16 -16.48
C LEU A 253 20.43 8.35 -17.65
N LEU A 254 21.58 7.67 -17.65
CA LEU A 254 22.54 7.73 -18.75
C LEU A 254 21.94 7.25 -20.08
N ALA A 255 21.03 6.27 -20.03
CA ALA A 255 20.31 5.80 -21.20
C ALA A 255 19.42 6.89 -21.83
N THR A 256 19.01 7.92 -21.06
CA THR A 256 18.29 9.09 -21.59
C THR A 256 19.21 10.11 -22.28
N GLY A 257 20.53 9.97 -22.19
CA GLY A 257 21.53 10.89 -22.76
C GLY A 257 22.09 11.88 -21.73
N ILE A 258 23.39 12.18 -21.82
CA ILE A 258 24.14 13.00 -20.85
C ILE A 258 23.54 14.40 -20.68
N ASP A 259 23.08 15.02 -21.77
CA ASP A 259 22.44 16.34 -21.72
C ASP A 259 21.17 16.33 -20.85
N ASN A 260 20.34 15.30 -20.97
CA ASN A 260 19.14 15.13 -20.16
C ASN A 260 19.49 14.90 -18.68
N VAL A 261 20.52 14.10 -18.39
CA VAL A 261 21.03 13.92 -17.02
C VAL A 261 21.47 15.27 -16.43
N GLN A 262 22.18 16.09 -17.21
CA GLN A 262 22.68 17.37 -16.73
C GLN A 262 21.57 18.43 -16.57
N LEU A 263 20.50 18.36 -17.36
CA LEU A 263 19.29 19.17 -17.16
C LEU A 263 18.58 18.79 -15.85
N MET A 264 18.39 17.50 -15.62
CA MET A 264 17.79 16.99 -14.38
C MET A 264 18.62 17.36 -13.14
N ALA A 265 19.94 17.26 -13.21
CA ALA A 265 20.84 17.61 -12.12
C ALA A 265 20.76 19.11 -11.73
N LYS A 266 20.38 19.98 -12.68
CA LYS A 266 20.15 21.42 -12.44
C LYS A 266 18.76 21.72 -11.85
N GLY A 267 17.94 20.70 -11.57
CA GLY A 267 16.56 20.86 -11.08
C GLY A 267 15.60 21.40 -12.13
N LYS A 268 15.93 21.27 -13.42
CA LYS A 268 15.04 21.66 -14.53
C LYS A 268 14.46 20.40 -15.18
N PRO A 269 13.18 20.07 -14.96
CA PRO A 269 12.50 18.98 -15.65
C PRO A 269 12.31 19.27 -17.16
#